data_AF-A0AAW0EDY3-F1
#
_entry.id   AF-A0AAW0EDY3-F1
#
_cell.length_a   1.000
_cell.length_b   1.000
_cell.length_c   1.000
_cell.angle_alpha   90.00
_cell.angle_beta   90.00
_cell.angle_gamma   90.00
#
_symmetry.space_group_name_H-M   'P 1'
#
loop_
_entity.id
_entity.type
_entity.pdbx_description
1 polymer ?
#
loop_
_entity_poly.entity_id
_entity_poly.type
_entity_poly.pdbx_seq_one_letter_code
_entity_poly.pdbx_strand_id
1 'polypeptide(L)'
;MDLPSVLSHLSAEYHDLNGDHIDVLEEPPTALEFSRLVHISRPVLIRGMQIPSVRFWDDEYLAATMGETQISVAVTPNGRADAVTRSPVGKLYFVEPHVEKMKMSELLGKVSYESEDQEIYYLQSQNGNVYSSSYFEGISDNSEFESMRPDIPSEIPWCSEALGRSPDAVNLWS
;
A
#
# COMPACT_ATOMS: atom_id res chain seq x y z
N MET A 1 -26.11 32.56 -2.74
CA MET A 1 -25.67 31.27 -2.17
C MET A 1 -24.49 31.60 -1.27
N ASP A 2 -24.51 31.15 0.00
CA ASP A 2 -23.37 31.38 0.90
C ASP A 2 -22.22 30.42 0.58
N LEU A 3 -21.02 30.70 1.09
CA LEU A 3 -19.83 29.90 0.79
C LEU A 3 -20.01 28.40 1.09
N PRO A 4 -20.57 27.98 2.25
CA PRO A 4 -20.84 26.57 2.51
C PRO A 4 -21.76 25.92 1.48
N SER A 5 -22.85 26.59 1.10
CA SER A 5 -23.79 26.07 0.11
C SER A 5 -23.15 25.96 -1.28
N VAL A 6 -22.26 26.88 -1.66
CA VAL A 6 -21.51 26.79 -2.92
C VAL A 6 -20.57 25.59 -2.90
N LEU A 7 -19.84 25.37 -1.81
CA LEU A 7 -18.92 24.23 -1.68
C LEU A 7 -19.66 22.89 -1.71
N SER A 8 -20.80 22.79 -1.01
CA SER A 8 -21.65 21.59 -1.06
C SER A 8 -22.20 21.33 -2.46
N HIS A 9 -22.63 22.38 -3.17
CA HIS A 9 -23.12 22.24 -4.54
C HIS A 9 -22.01 21.81 -5.50
N LEU A 10 -20.81 22.41 -5.42
CA LEU A 10 -19.66 22.01 -6.24
C LEU A 10 -19.25 20.55 -6.00
N SER A 11 -19.27 20.10 -4.74
CA SER A 11 -18.99 18.70 -4.41
C SER A 11 -20.03 17.77 -5.00
N ALA A 12 -21.32 18.11 -4.90
CA ALA A 12 -22.40 17.32 -5.47
C ALA A 12 -22.29 17.23 -7.00
N GLU A 13 -22.11 18.36 -7.69
CA GLU A 13 -21.94 18.41 -9.14
C GLU A 13 -20.71 17.60 -9.59
N TYR A 14 -19.59 17.68 -8.86
CA TYR A 14 -18.41 16.87 -9.15
C TYR A 14 -18.70 15.36 -9.05
N HIS A 15 -19.43 14.92 -8.02
CA HIS A 15 -19.80 13.52 -7.88
C HIS A 15 -20.81 13.08 -8.95
N ASP A 16 -21.81 13.90 -9.26
CA ASP A 16 -22.82 13.61 -10.28
C ASP A 16 -22.21 13.48 -11.68
N LEU A 17 -21.21 14.31 -12.02
CA LEU A 17 -20.51 14.26 -13.31
C LEU A 17 -19.60 13.05 -13.46
N ASN A 18 -19.01 12.56 -12.36
CA ASN A 18 -18.08 11.43 -12.39
C ASN A 18 -18.76 10.06 -12.22
N GLY A 19 -19.95 10.03 -11.62
CA GLY A 19 -20.66 8.80 -11.28
C GLY A 19 -19.99 7.99 -10.16
N ASP A 20 -20.58 6.85 -9.83
CA ASP A 20 -20.10 5.91 -8.80
C ASP A 20 -19.42 4.65 -9.39
N HIS A 21 -19.32 4.58 -10.72
CA HIS A 21 -18.72 3.46 -11.43
C HIS A 21 -17.20 3.53 -11.47
N ILE A 22 -16.56 2.38 -11.24
CA ILE A 22 -15.14 2.14 -11.45
C ILE A 22 -14.97 1.40 -12.78
N ASP A 23 -14.30 2.04 -13.73
CA ASP A 23 -13.99 1.42 -15.02
C ASP A 23 -13.05 0.23 -14.82
N VAL A 24 -13.24 -0.82 -15.62
CA VAL A 24 -12.40 -2.03 -15.59
C VAL A 24 -11.73 -2.22 -16.93
N LEU A 25 -10.40 -2.23 -16.94
CA LEU A 25 -9.60 -2.63 -18.09
C LEU A 25 -9.23 -4.10 -17.93
N GLU A 26 -9.53 -4.93 -18.93
CA GLU A 26 -9.20 -6.37 -18.88
C GLU A 26 -7.70 -6.62 -19.11
N GLU A 27 -6.99 -5.66 -19.67
CA GLU A 27 -5.55 -5.72 -19.96
C GLU A 27 -4.82 -4.40 -19.63
N PRO A 28 -3.50 -4.42 -19.41
CA PRO A 28 -2.73 -3.21 -19.13
C PRO A 28 -2.79 -2.19 -20.29
N PRO A 29 -3.02 -0.89 -20.01
CA PRO A 29 -3.06 0.14 -21.02
C PRO A 29 -1.67 0.46 -21.58
N THR A 30 -1.61 1.11 -22.74
CA THR A 30 -0.41 1.84 -23.16
C THR A 30 -0.16 3.04 -22.23
N ALA A 31 1.07 3.56 -22.21
CA ALA A 31 1.40 4.76 -21.44
C ALA A 31 0.53 5.98 -21.82
N LEU A 32 0.21 6.13 -23.11
CA LEU A 32 -0.67 7.22 -23.57
C LEU A 32 -2.12 7.06 -23.07
N GLU A 33 -2.64 5.84 -23.09
CA GLU A 33 -3.99 5.56 -22.55
C GLU A 33 -4.01 5.77 -21.04
N PHE A 34 -3.00 5.31 -20.31
CA PHE A 34 -2.89 5.54 -18.88
C PHE A 34 -2.77 7.03 -18.53
N SER A 35 -1.98 7.81 -19.28
CA SER A 35 -1.87 9.25 -19.11
C SER A 35 -3.24 9.96 -19.22
N ARG A 36 -4.10 9.51 -20.15
CA ARG A 36 -5.47 10.02 -20.28
C ARG A 36 -6.33 9.68 -19.05
N LEU A 37 -6.18 8.47 -18.50
CA LEU A 37 -6.89 8.07 -17.27
C LEU A 37 -6.45 8.92 -16.07
N VAL A 38 -5.14 9.13 -15.92
CA VAL A 38 -4.57 10.01 -14.88
C VAL A 38 -5.12 11.43 -15.01
N HIS A 39 -5.18 11.97 -16.23
CA HIS A 39 -5.70 13.33 -16.47
C HIS A 39 -7.17 13.49 -16.05
N ILE A 40 -7.98 12.45 -16.24
CA ILE A 40 -9.39 12.43 -15.80
C ILE A 40 -9.50 12.33 -14.27
N SER A 41 -8.45 11.85 -13.59
CA SER A 41 -8.39 11.72 -12.12
C SER A 41 -9.52 10.83 -11.56
N ARG A 42 -9.80 9.70 -12.24
CA ARG A 42 -10.77 8.70 -11.81
C ARG A 42 -10.10 7.34 -11.54
N PRO A 43 -10.56 6.60 -10.51
CA PRO A 43 -10.05 5.25 -10.24
C PRO A 43 -10.46 4.29 -11.36
N VAL A 44 -9.56 3.34 -11.66
CA VAL A 44 -9.74 2.28 -12.65
C VAL A 44 -9.19 0.98 -12.08
N LEU A 45 -9.86 -0.14 -12.32
CA LEU A 45 -9.35 -1.48 -12.04
C LEU A 45 -8.67 -2.02 -13.30
N ILE A 46 -7.39 -2.35 -13.22
CA ILE A 46 -6.61 -2.88 -14.34
C ILE A 46 -6.31 -4.36 -14.09
N ARG A 47 -6.79 -5.23 -14.97
CA ARG A 47 -6.57 -6.68 -14.95
C ARG A 47 -5.52 -7.08 -15.98
N GLY A 48 -5.26 -8.38 -16.07
CA GLY A 48 -4.36 -8.94 -17.08
C GLY A 48 -2.87 -8.74 -16.80
N MET A 49 -2.49 -7.82 -15.90
CA MET A 49 -1.11 -7.70 -15.43
C MET A 49 -0.73 -8.93 -14.60
N GLN A 50 0.38 -9.56 -14.94
CA GLN A 50 0.91 -10.73 -14.23
C GLN A 50 2.26 -10.38 -13.63
N ILE A 51 2.42 -10.68 -12.35
CA ILE A 51 3.71 -10.69 -11.66
C ILE A 51 3.98 -12.16 -11.34
N PRO A 52 4.77 -12.88 -12.18
CA PRO A 52 4.84 -14.35 -12.10
C PRO A 52 5.32 -14.89 -10.76
N SER A 53 6.28 -14.22 -10.13
CA SER A 53 6.86 -14.53 -8.82
C SER A 53 5.83 -14.59 -7.70
N VAL A 54 4.88 -13.64 -7.68
CA VAL A 54 3.82 -13.55 -6.65
C VAL A 54 2.91 -14.79 -6.65
N ARG A 55 2.87 -15.56 -7.74
CA ARG A 55 2.07 -16.80 -7.81
C ARG A 55 2.61 -17.93 -6.94
N PHE A 56 3.86 -17.84 -6.49
CA PHE A 56 4.51 -18.86 -5.67
C PHE A 56 4.69 -18.42 -4.22
N TRP A 57 4.13 -17.27 -3.84
CA TRP A 57 4.21 -16.79 -2.47
C TRP A 57 3.24 -17.57 -1.58
N ASP A 58 3.81 -18.39 -0.71
CA ASP A 58 3.17 -18.99 0.45
C ASP A 58 3.96 -18.63 1.72
N ASP A 59 3.40 -18.96 2.89
CA ASP A 59 3.99 -18.61 4.18
C ASP A 59 5.39 -19.21 4.33
N GLU A 60 5.60 -20.45 3.87
CA GLU A 60 6.89 -21.12 3.88
C GLU A 60 7.93 -20.40 3.02
N TYR A 61 7.57 -20.00 1.80
CA TYR A 61 8.45 -19.28 0.88
C TYR A 61 8.83 -17.90 1.45
N LEU A 62 7.85 -17.16 1.96
CA LEU A 62 8.06 -15.84 2.54
C LEU A 62 8.96 -15.91 3.79
N ALA A 63 8.69 -16.86 4.68
CA ALA A 63 9.50 -17.10 5.86
C ALA A 63 10.93 -17.53 5.50
N ALA A 64 11.09 -18.44 4.52
CA ALA A 64 12.40 -18.91 4.08
C ALA A 64 13.23 -17.82 3.40
N THR A 65 12.60 -17.02 2.54
CA THR A 65 13.28 -15.95 1.78
C THR A 65 13.71 -14.80 2.68
N MET A 66 12.88 -14.44 3.65
CA MET A 66 13.20 -13.38 4.61
C MET A 66 14.14 -13.85 5.73
N GLY A 67 14.10 -15.14 6.07
CA GLY A 67 14.97 -15.77 7.07
C GLY A 67 14.92 -15.05 8.42
N GLU A 68 16.08 -14.61 8.89
CA GLU A 68 16.26 -13.97 10.20
C GLU A 68 16.07 -12.44 10.18
N THR A 69 15.75 -11.88 9.01
CA THR A 69 15.60 -10.43 8.81
C THR A 69 14.47 -9.87 9.68
N GLN A 70 14.76 -8.77 10.37
CA GLN A 70 13.82 -8.09 11.27
C GLN A 70 13.05 -7.00 10.51
N ILE A 71 11.76 -7.23 10.29
CA ILE A 71 10.85 -6.31 9.61
C ILE A 71 10.06 -5.48 10.62
N SER A 72 9.74 -4.25 10.25
CA SER A 72 8.92 -3.33 11.03
C SER A 72 7.43 -3.64 10.84
N VAL A 73 6.79 -4.12 11.90
CA VAL A 73 5.37 -4.52 11.92
C VAL A 73 4.59 -3.55 12.78
N ALA A 74 3.44 -3.12 12.27
CA ALA A 74 2.51 -2.32 13.05
C ALA A 74 1.61 -3.20 13.90
N VAL A 75 1.45 -2.80 15.16
CA VAL A 75 0.67 -3.50 16.16
C VAL A 75 -0.38 -2.55 16.70
N THR A 76 -1.65 -2.99 16.67
CA THR A 76 -2.77 -2.22 17.21
C THR A 76 -3.71 -3.13 17.99
N PRO A 77 -4.40 -2.62 19.02
CA PRO A 77 -5.35 -3.43 19.78
C PRO A 77 -6.66 -3.72 19.03
N ASN A 78 -6.89 -3.12 17.85
CA ASN A 78 -8.20 -3.14 17.18
C ASN A 78 -8.15 -2.98 15.66
N GLY A 79 -6.97 -3.03 15.04
CA GLY A 79 -6.78 -2.89 13.59
C GLY A 79 -6.87 -1.46 13.06
N ARG A 80 -6.77 -0.43 13.93
CA ARG A 80 -6.91 0.99 13.53
C ARG A 80 -5.65 1.79 13.82
N ALA A 81 -4.69 1.75 12.89
CA ALA A 81 -3.58 2.72 12.85
C ALA A 81 -4.08 4.08 12.38
N ASP A 82 -3.33 5.13 12.74
CA ASP A 82 -3.50 6.50 12.24
C ASP A 82 -4.94 6.97 12.34
N ALA A 83 -5.55 6.65 13.49
CA ALA A 83 -6.98 6.80 13.72
C ALA A 83 -7.26 7.64 14.96
N VAL A 84 -8.41 8.32 14.94
CA VAL A 84 -8.92 8.99 16.14
C VAL A 84 -9.43 7.92 17.11
N THR A 85 -8.86 7.90 18.31
CA THR A 85 -9.25 7.03 19.41
C THR A 85 -9.63 7.81 20.66
N ARG A 86 -10.34 7.15 21.57
CA ARG A 86 -10.79 7.75 22.84
C ARG A 86 -10.01 7.14 23.99
N SER A 87 -9.42 7.98 24.82
CA SER A 87 -8.75 7.53 26.04
C SER A 87 -9.76 7.05 27.09
N PRO A 88 -9.32 6.33 28.14
CA PRO A 88 -10.19 5.88 29.23
C PRO A 88 -10.95 7.01 29.94
N VAL A 89 -10.41 8.24 29.90
CA VAL A 89 -11.05 9.45 30.48
C VAL A 89 -11.91 10.21 29.47
N GLY A 90 -12.18 9.63 28.31
CA GLY A 90 -13.10 10.16 27.30
C GLY A 90 -12.52 11.17 26.32
N LYS A 91 -11.23 11.51 26.40
CA LYS A 91 -10.58 12.48 25.52
C LYS A 91 -10.18 11.85 24.18
N LEU A 92 -10.35 12.59 23.08
CA LEU A 92 -9.97 12.13 21.74
C LEU A 92 -8.50 12.43 21.45
N TYR A 93 -7.83 11.47 20.81
CA TYR A 93 -6.45 11.56 20.34
C TYR A 93 -6.38 10.98 18.93
N PHE A 94 -5.53 11.54 18.08
CA PHE A 94 -5.05 10.86 16.88
C PHE A 94 -3.86 10.00 17.30
N VAL A 95 -3.90 8.69 17.04
CA VAL A 95 -2.91 7.74 17.57
C VAL A 95 -2.33 6.91 16.43
N GLU A 96 -1.00 6.87 16.42
CA GLU A 96 -0.18 6.03 15.57
C GLU A 96 -0.11 4.60 16.12
N PRO A 97 0.14 3.59 15.28
CA PRO A 97 0.37 2.21 15.72
C PRO A 97 1.61 2.10 16.63
N HIS A 98 1.67 1.04 17.44
CA HIS A 98 2.95 0.60 17.98
C HIS A 98 3.74 -0.10 16.87
N VAL A 99 5.06 0.11 16.79
CA VAL A 99 5.91 -0.55 15.79
C VAL A 99 6.86 -1.51 16.51
N GLU A 100 6.79 -2.78 16.13
CA GLU A 100 7.65 -3.84 16.64
C GLU A 100 8.56 -4.39 15.54
N LYS A 101 9.72 -4.89 15.94
CA LYS A 101 10.65 -5.62 15.07
C LYS A 101 10.45 -7.10 15.30
N MET A 102 10.12 -7.84 14.24
CA MET A 102 9.94 -9.29 14.28
C MET A 102 10.35 -9.92 12.95
N LYS A 103 10.48 -11.25 12.91
CA LYS A 103 10.73 -12.00 11.68
C LYS A 103 9.45 -12.17 10.88
N MET A 104 9.59 -12.42 9.58
CA MET A 104 8.46 -12.77 8.72
C MET A 104 7.72 -14.02 9.23
N SER A 105 8.45 -15.04 9.70
CA SER A 105 7.84 -16.26 10.26
C SER A 105 6.99 -15.98 11.52
N GLU A 106 7.40 -15.03 12.35
CA GLU A 106 6.67 -14.62 13.55
C GLU A 106 5.39 -13.87 13.17
N LEU A 107 5.48 -12.96 12.19
CA LEU A 107 4.32 -12.23 11.66
C LEU A 107 3.28 -13.19 11.06
N LEU A 108 3.71 -14.11 10.18
CA LEU A 108 2.80 -15.05 9.52
C LEU A 108 2.10 -15.96 10.54
N GLY A 109 2.80 -16.39 11.59
CA GLY A 109 2.19 -17.11 12.71
C GLY A 109 1.09 -16.31 13.41
N LYS A 110 1.28 -14.99 13.59
CA LYS A 110 0.31 -14.08 14.23
C LYS A 110 -0.90 -13.75 13.34
N VAL A 111 -0.70 -13.64 12.02
CA VAL A 111 -1.77 -13.33 11.05
C VAL A 111 -2.64 -14.56 10.77
N SER A 112 -2.12 -15.77 10.98
CA SER A 112 -2.87 -17.01 10.80
C SER A 112 -4.12 -17.10 11.70
N TYR A 113 -5.17 -17.77 11.22
CA TYR A 113 -6.47 -17.91 11.90
C TYR A 113 -6.43 -18.56 13.29
N GLU A 114 -5.28 -19.09 13.71
CA GLU A 114 -5.10 -19.81 14.98
C GLU A 114 -4.47 -18.94 16.09
N SER A 115 -4.22 -17.65 15.84
CA SER A 115 -3.63 -16.80 16.87
C SER A 115 -4.63 -16.45 18.00
N GLU A 116 -4.23 -16.71 19.25
CA GLU A 116 -4.94 -16.29 20.46
C GLU A 116 -4.61 -14.83 20.86
N ASP A 117 -3.81 -14.13 20.04
CA ASP A 117 -3.39 -12.76 20.31
C ASP A 117 -4.57 -11.78 20.25
N GLN A 118 -4.62 -10.88 21.22
CA GLN A 118 -5.64 -9.82 21.27
C GLN A 118 -5.30 -8.62 20.37
N GLU A 119 -4.10 -8.60 19.82
CA GLU A 119 -3.56 -7.52 19.00
C GLU A 119 -3.60 -7.89 17.51
N ILE A 120 -3.67 -6.86 16.67
CA ILE A 120 -3.70 -6.97 15.22
C ILE A 120 -2.36 -6.49 14.67
N TYR A 121 -1.72 -7.37 13.89
CA TYR A 121 -0.40 -7.20 13.31
C TYR A 121 -0.51 -7.08 11.78
N TYR A 122 0.16 -6.09 11.19
CA TYR A 122 0.10 -5.88 9.75
C TYR A 122 1.28 -5.06 9.23
N LEU A 123 1.64 -5.30 7.97
CA LEU A 123 2.63 -4.52 7.24
C LEU A 123 1.92 -3.35 6.56
N GLN A 124 2.27 -2.14 6.98
CA GLN A 124 1.65 -0.92 6.44
C GLN A 124 2.63 0.22 6.18
N SER A 125 3.93 -0.04 6.31
CA SER A 125 4.92 1.00 6.08
C SER A 125 4.84 1.50 4.63
N GLN A 126 4.70 2.81 4.45
CA GLN A 126 4.56 3.44 3.12
C GLN A 126 5.85 4.10 2.62
N ASN A 127 6.95 3.94 3.35
CA ASN A 127 8.21 4.64 3.16
C ASN A 127 9.18 3.97 2.16
N GLY A 128 8.68 3.10 1.29
CA GLY A 128 9.49 2.34 0.35
C GLY A 128 10.16 1.13 1.00
N ASN A 129 9.39 0.34 1.77
CA ASN A 129 9.95 -0.79 2.51
C ASN A 129 10.56 -1.87 1.58
N VAL A 130 10.19 -1.92 0.29
CA VAL A 130 10.85 -2.74 -0.73
C VAL A 130 11.84 -1.92 -1.54
N TYR A 131 11.38 -0.84 -2.18
CA TYR A 131 12.20 0.11 -2.95
C TYR A 131 11.89 1.53 -2.50
N SER A 132 12.91 2.27 -2.08
CA SER A 132 12.80 3.68 -1.67
C SER A 132 13.20 4.63 -2.80
N SER A 133 12.95 5.93 -2.64
CA SER A 133 13.40 6.94 -3.61
C SER A 133 14.92 6.89 -3.84
N SER A 134 15.70 6.58 -2.80
CA SER A 134 17.15 6.42 -2.89
C SER A 134 17.56 5.35 -3.90
N TYR A 135 16.82 4.24 -3.97
CA TYR A 135 17.07 3.18 -4.96
C TYR A 135 17.00 3.73 -6.39
N PHE A 136 15.97 4.53 -6.71
CA PHE A 136 15.77 5.10 -8.05
C PHE A 136 16.75 6.23 -8.37
N GLU A 137 17.31 6.88 -7.36
CA GLU A 137 18.40 7.86 -7.50
C GLU A 137 19.79 7.19 -7.66
N GLY A 138 19.87 5.85 -7.64
CA GLY A 138 21.12 5.10 -7.73
C GLY A 138 21.93 5.12 -6.42
N ILE A 139 21.28 5.45 -5.31
CA ILE A 139 21.85 5.46 -3.97
C ILE A 139 21.48 4.13 -3.30
N SER A 140 22.46 3.47 -2.67
CA SER A 140 22.19 2.26 -1.89
C SER A 140 21.18 2.57 -0.78
N ASP A 141 20.12 1.79 -0.70
CA ASP A 141 19.18 1.80 0.41
C ASP A 141 19.33 0.55 1.27
N ASN A 142 18.79 0.60 2.49
CA ASN A 142 18.79 -0.51 3.44
C ASN A 142 17.36 -1.05 3.57
N SER A 143 16.87 -1.64 2.48
CA SER A 143 15.52 -2.22 2.43
C SER A 143 15.40 -3.40 3.40
N GLU A 144 14.33 -3.42 4.19
CA GLU A 144 14.00 -4.56 5.07
C GLU A 144 13.56 -5.79 4.26
N PHE A 145 13.23 -5.59 2.98
CA PHE A 145 12.75 -6.61 2.04
C PHE A 145 13.70 -6.82 0.86
N GLU A 146 15.00 -6.56 1.04
CA GLU A 146 16.03 -6.75 0.00
C GLU A 146 15.95 -8.14 -0.65
N SER A 147 15.82 -9.20 0.16
CA SER A 147 15.72 -10.59 -0.33
C SER A 147 14.49 -10.86 -1.21
N MET A 148 13.43 -10.04 -1.09
CA MET A 148 12.20 -10.16 -1.87
C MET A 148 12.23 -9.36 -3.17
N ARG A 149 13.21 -8.47 -3.36
CA ARG A 149 13.33 -7.64 -4.58
C ARG A 149 13.31 -8.43 -5.90
N PRO A 150 13.96 -9.62 -6.02
CA PRO A 150 13.90 -10.39 -7.26
C PRO A 150 12.47 -10.76 -7.70
N ASP A 151 11.54 -10.79 -6.74
CA ASP A 151 10.14 -11.17 -6.96
C ASP A 151 9.21 -9.98 -7.15
N ILE A 152 9.65 -8.76 -6.84
CA ILE A 152 8.80 -7.58 -6.82
C ILE A 152 9.29 -6.61 -7.89
N PRO A 153 8.44 -6.21 -8.85
CA PRO A 153 8.86 -5.19 -9.82
C PRO A 153 9.12 -3.87 -9.09
N SER A 154 10.26 -3.24 -9.35
CA SER A 154 10.58 -1.91 -8.85
C SER A 154 9.68 -0.83 -9.45
N GLU A 155 9.13 -1.06 -10.64
CA GLU A 155 8.21 -0.13 -11.28
C GLU A 155 7.24 -0.85 -12.23
N ILE A 156 6.19 -0.13 -12.61
CA ILE A 156 5.27 -0.55 -13.66
C ILE A 156 5.62 0.29 -14.91
N PRO A 157 6.21 -0.29 -15.98
CA PRO A 157 6.83 0.49 -17.05
C PRO A 157 5.90 1.52 -17.72
N TRP A 158 4.66 1.13 -18.03
CA TRP A 158 3.67 2.03 -18.64
C TRP A 158 3.19 3.12 -17.69
N CYS A 159 3.25 2.92 -16.37
CA CYS A 159 3.02 3.99 -15.38
C CYS A 159 4.17 5.00 -15.41
N SER A 160 5.41 4.51 -15.32
CA SER A 160 6.61 5.37 -15.28
C SER A 160 6.73 6.19 -16.56
N GLU A 161 6.48 5.58 -17.72
CA GLU A 161 6.48 6.27 -19.02
C GLU A 161 5.39 7.36 -19.08
N ALA A 162 4.16 7.06 -18.66
CA ALA A 162 3.06 8.02 -18.68
C ALA A 162 3.26 9.22 -17.74
N LEU A 163 3.86 8.97 -16.58
CA LEU A 163 4.12 9.99 -15.56
C LEU A 163 5.47 10.71 -15.74
N GLY A 164 6.33 10.18 -16.61
CA GLY A 164 7.67 10.71 -16.87
C GLY A 164 8.64 10.60 -15.69
N ARG A 165 8.40 9.67 -14.75
CA ARG A 165 9.23 9.46 -13.55
C ARG A 165 9.04 8.07 -12.96
N SER A 166 10.04 7.56 -12.25
CA SER A 166 9.93 6.35 -11.43
C SER A 166 9.12 6.61 -10.15
N PRO A 167 8.65 5.55 -9.46
CA PRO A 167 7.98 5.68 -8.17
C PRO A 167 8.88 6.31 -7.10
N ASP A 168 8.29 7.03 -6.16
CA ASP A 168 9.01 7.50 -4.96
C ASP A 168 9.18 6.36 -3.92
N ALA A 169 8.30 5.35 -3.98
CA ALA A 169 8.29 4.21 -3.07
C ALA A 169 7.56 3.01 -3.67
N VAL A 170 8.03 1.80 -3.35
CA VAL A 170 7.34 0.52 -3.54
C VAL A 170 7.26 -0.17 -2.18
N ASN A 171 6.04 -0.58 -1.82
CA ASN A 171 5.73 -1.11 -0.50
C ASN A 171 5.11 -2.49 -0.58
N LEU A 172 5.48 -3.37 0.34
CA LEU A 172 4.81 -4.63 0.65
C LEU A 172 3.86 -4.46 1.83
N TRP A 173 2.66 -5.02 1.70
CA TRP A 173 1.58 -5.00 2.68
C TRP A 173 1.10 -6.42 2.99
N SER A 174 0.67 -6.67 4.23
CA SER A 174 -0.01 -7.90 4.68
C SER A 174 -0.90 -7.61 5.86
#